data_AF-A0A4R5DQC8-F1
#
_entry.id   AF-A0A4R5DQC8-F1
#
_cell.length_a   1.000
_cell.length_b   1.000
_cell.length_c   1.000
_cell.angle_alpha   90.00
_cell.angle_beta   90.00
_cell.angle_gamma   90.00
#
_symmetry.space_group_name_H-M   'P 1'
#
loop_
_entity.id
_entity.type
_entity.pdbx_description
1 polymer ?
#
loop_
_entity_poly.entity_id
_entity_poly.type
_entity_poly.pdbx_seq_one_letter_code
_entity_poly.pdbx_strand_id
1 'polypeptide(L)' 'MKNPIYPPDETHVFFTDMQGITRRGIYKRESKGYVELSEVEMPMETKFVFPVDEIVRWEQIKDHDIDLTKFIL' A
#
# COMPACT_ATOMS: atom_id res chain seq x y z
N MET A 1 23.29 2.67 10.96
CA MET A 1 22.22 2.72 9.95
C MET A 1 20.95 2.21 10.62
N LYS A 2 19.86 2.99 10.66
CA LYS A 2 18.58 2.50 11.19
C LYS A 2 18.10 1.43 10.22
N ASN A 3 17.93 0.18 10.69
CA ASN A 3 17.25 -0.82 9.89
C ASN A 3 15.85 -0.29 9.58
N PRO A 4 15.46 -0.17 8.31
CA PRO A 4 14.08 0.13 7.97
C PRO A 4 13.20 -0.96 8.59
N ILE A 5 12.31 -0.57 9.49
CA ILE A 5 11.33 -1.48 10.08
C ILE A 5 10.28 -1.66 8.99
N TYR A 6 10.30 -2.79 8.30
CA TYR A 6 9.28 -3.12 7.32
C TYR A 6 8.02 -3.64 8.01
N PRO A 7 6.82 -3.35 7.45
CA PRO A 7 5.59 -3.97 7.93
C PRO A 7 5.65 -5.50 7.73
N PRO A 8 4.80 -6.26 8.43
CA PRO A 8 4.64 -7.68 8.17
C PRO A 8 4.30 -7.95 6.71
N ASP A 9 4.66 -9.13 6.21
CA ASP A 9 4.32 -9.50 4.84
C ASP A 9 2.80 -9.51 4.63
N GLU A 10 2.38 -9.20 3.43
CA GLU A 10 0.97 -9.07 3.02
C GLU A 10 0.15 -8.06 3.84
N THR A 11 0.81 -7.10 4.50
CA THR A 11 0.11 -6.05 5.26
C THR A 11 -0.43 -4.96 4.35
N HIS A 12 -1.69 -4.57 4.57
CA HIS A 12 -2.29 -3.40 3.95
C HIS A 12 -1.70 -2.10 4.48
N VAL A 13 -1.30 -1.23 3.57
CA VAL A 13 -0.69 0.06 3.90
C VAL A 13 -1.21 1.16 2.99
N PHE A 14 -1.15 2.39 3.48
CA PHE A 14 -1.03 3.56 2.63
C PHE A 14 0.46 3.84 2.42
N PHE A 15 0.87 4.15 1.20
CA PHE A 15 2.24 4.53 0.88
C PHE A 15 2.27 5.74 -0.04
N THR A 16 3.24 6.62 0.16
CA THR A 16 3.49 7.79 -0.68
C THR A 16 4.75 7.53 -1.50
N ASP A 17 4.64 7.63 -2.82
CA ASP A 17 5.77 7.48 -3.74
C ASP A 17 6.64 8.75 -3.81
N MET A 18 7.76 8.69 -4.53
CA MET A 18 8.66 9.84 -4.75
C MET A 18 7.99 11.02 -5.47
N GLN A 19 6.86 10.80 -6.15
CA GLN A 19 6.10 11.87 -6.81
C GLN A 19 5.15 12.58 -5.82
N GLY A 20 5.08 12.10 -4.57
CA GLY A 20 4.18 12.62 -3.55
C GLY A 20 2.76 12.08 -3.65
N ILE A 21 2.53 11.02 -4.46
CA ILE A 21 1.21 10.42 -4.63
C ILE A 21 1.00 9.37 -3.55
N THR A 22 -0.04 9.56 -2.74
CA THR A 22 -0.47 8.58 -1.74
C THR A 22 -1.38 7.55 -2.38
N ARG A 23 -1.03 6.28 -2.20
CA ARG A 23 -1.70 5.11 -2.76
C ARG A 23 -2.00 4.11 -1.66
N ARG A 24 -2.96 3.23 -1.91
CA ARG A 24 -3.27 2.09 -1.05
C ARG A 24 -2.67 0.84 -1.67
N GLY A 25 -2.08 -0.02 -0.85
CA GLY A 25 -1.50 -1.26 -1.35
C GLY A 25 -1.22 -2.31 -0.30
N ILE A 26 -0.58 -3.38 -0.76
CA ILE A 26 -0.12 -4.50 0.07
C ILE A 26 1.40 -4.57 0.03
N TYR A 27 2.05 -4.59 1.18
CA TYR A 27 3.48 -4.88 1.23
C TYR A 27 3.74 -6.36 0.91
N LYS A 28 4.63 -6.63 -0.05
CA LYS A 28 5.11 -7.98 -0.37
C LYS A 28 6.61 -8.08 -0.11
N ARG A 29 6.98 -8.91 0.86
CA ARG A 29 8.37 -9.13 1.29
C ARG A 29 9.22 -9.74 0.18
N GLU A 30 8.67 -10.71 -0.56
CA GLU A 30 9.37 -11.36 -1.68
C GLU A 30 9.75 -10.37 -2.79
N SER A 31 8.85 -9.43 -3.08
CA SER A 31 9.06 -8.37 -4.07
C SER A 31 9.81 -7.16 -3.52
N LYS A 32 10.04 -7.11 -2.19
CA LYS A 32 10.57 -5.93 -1.48
C LYS A 32 9.87 -4.64 -1.92
N GLY A 33 8.55 -4.68 -2.02
CA GLY A 33 7.77 -3.60 -2.62
C GLY A 33 6.31 -3.62 -2.19
N TYR A 34 5.58 -2.60 -2.60
CA TYR A 34 4.17 -2.40 -2.34
C TYR A 34 3.36 -2.59 -3.62
N VAL A 35 2.35 -3.43 -3.57
CA VAL A 35 1.45 -3.68 -4.69
C VAL A 35 0.23 -2.79 -4.54
N GLU A 36 0.00 -1.88 -5.48
CA GLU A 36 -1.17 -1.00 -5.45
C GLU A 36 -2.47 -1.81 -5.56
N LEU A 37 -3.41 -1.48 -4.68
CA LEU A 37 -4.77 -2.00 -4.71
C LEU A 37 -5.64 -1.00 -5.48
N SER A 38 -5.95 -1.33 -6.74
CA SER A 38 -6.94 -0.58 -7.52
C SER A 38 -8.33 -0.79 -6.89
N GLU A 39 -9.03 0.29 -6.60
CA GLU A 39 -10.44 0.26 -6.14
C GLU A 39 -11.42 0.02 -7.28
N VAL A 40 -10.95 0.06 -8.53
CA VAL A 40 -11.77 -0.25 -9.70
C VAL A 40 -11.49 -1.68 -10.12
N GLU A 41 -12.50 -2.54 -10.03
CA GLU A 41 -12.57 -3.86 -10.68
C GLU A 41 -12.59 -3.68 -12.21
N MET A 42 -11.55 -3.12 -12.80
CA MET A 42 -11.35 -3.23 -14.24
C MET A 42 -10.64 -4.57 -14.51
N PRO A 43 -11.07 -5.36 -15.50
CA PRO A 43 -10.55 -6.70 -15.77
C PRO A 43 -9.12 -6.70 -16.38
N MET A 44 -8.33 -5.64 -16.17
CA MET A 44 -6.94 -5.59 -16.54
C MET A 44 -6.11 -5.53 -15.27
N GLU A 45 -5.45 -6.65 -14.95
CA GLU A 45 -4.53 -6.84 -13.83
C GLU A 45 -3.28 -5.95 -13.93
N THR A 46 -3.44 -4.64 -14.01
CA THR A 46 -2.31 -3.71 -13.86
C THR A 46 -1.99 -3.62 -12.37
N LYS A 47 -1.33 -4.66 -11.85
CA LYS A 47 -0.73 -4.66 -10.51
C LYS A 47 0.54 -3.82 -10.59
N PHE A 48 0.44 -2.56 -10.21
CA PHE A 48 1.62 -1.70 -10.09
C PHE A 48 2.40 -2.10 -8.83
N VAL A 49 3.66 -2.50 -9.03
CA VAL A 49 4.57 -2.84 -7.93
C VAL A 49 5.52 -1.66 -7.74
N PHE A 50 5.48 -1.06 -6.56
CA PHE A 50 6.33 0.05 -6.17
C PHE A 50 7.45 -0.45 -5.27
N PRO A 51 8.71 -0.37 -5.70
CA PRO A 51 9.87 -0.74 -4.88
C PRO A 51 9.91 0.08 -3.57
N VAL A 52 10.38 -0.53 -2.49
CA VAL A 52 10.50 0.14 -1.18
C VAL A 52 11.34 1.42 -1.22
N ASP A 53 12.37 1.44 -2.06
CA ASP A 53 13.27 2.59 -2.26
C ASP A 53 12.60 3.77 -2.99
N GLU A 54 11.47 3.52 -3.66
CA GLU A 54 10.63 4.55 -4.28
C GLU A 54 9.54 5.08 -3.32
N ILE A 55 9.47 4.55 -2.09
CA ILE A 55 8.48 4.96 -1.09
C ILE A 55 9.11 5.90 -0.06
N VAL A 56 8.57 7.11 0.03
CA VAL A 56 9.06 8.14 0.97
C VAL A 56 8.37 8.08 2.32
N ARG A 57 7.13 7.57 2.37
CA ARG A 57 6.34 7.43 3.59
C ARG A 57 5.36 6.27 3.45
N TRP A 58 5.05 5.60 4.54
CA TRP A 58 3.97 4.60 4.59
C TRP A 58 3.33 4.54 5.97
N GLU A 59 2.10 4.04 6.03
CA GLU A 59 1.26 3.91 7.22
C GLU A 59 0.50 2.58 7.17
N GLN A 60 0.49 1.83 8.28
CA GLN A 60 -0.30 0.59 8.36
C GLN A 60 -1.77 0.91 8.49
N ILE A 61 -2.60 0.20 7.73
CA ILE A 61 -4.05 0.25 7.92
C ILE A 61 -4.36 -0.64 9.12
N LYS A 62 -4.88 -0.06 10.19
CA LYS A 62 -5.45 -0.86 11.29
C LYS A 62 -6.81 -1.38 10.85
N ASP A 63 -7.16 -2.61 11.24
CA ASP A 63 -8.44 -3.23 10.87
C ASP A 63 -9.67 -2.41 11.29
N HIS A 64 -9.52 -1.45 12.21
CA HIS A 64 -10.57 -0.51 12.62
C HIS A 64 -10.66 0.79 11.81
N ASP A 65 -9.69 1.09 10.93
CA ASP A 65 -9.70 2.30 10.08
C ASP A 65 -10.48 2.11 8.77
N ILE A 66 -10.82 0.86 8.41
CA ILE A 66 -11.71 0.59 7.27
C ILE A 66 -13.17 0.70 7.74
N ASP A 67 -13.60 1.94 7.96
CA ASP A 67 -15.01 2.25 8.21
C ASP A 67 -15.80 2.14 6.89
N LEU A 68 -16.08 0.91 6.46
CA LEU A 68 -16.88 0.58 5.27
C LEU A 68 -18.30 1.17 5.31
N THR A 69 -18.72 1.67 6.48
CA THR A 69 -20.01 2.31 6.70
C THR A 69 -20.12 3.73 6.13
N LYS A 70 -19.01 4.35 5.70
CA LYS A 70 -19.03 5.70 5.09
C LYS A 70 -19.34 5.74 3.59
N PHE A 71 -19.50 4.58 2.94
CA PHE A 71 -19.81 4.49 1.51
C PHE A 71 -21.29 4.20 1.21
N ILE A 72 -22.16 4.20 2.22
CA ILE A 72 -23.61 4.14 2.04
C ILE A 72 -24.20 5.39 2.68
N LEU A 73 -24.46 6.43 1.87
CA LEU A 73 -25.58 7.37 1.97
C LEU A 73 -25.62 8.26 0.72
#